data_AF-A0A1A8DN35-F1
#
_entry.id   AF-A0A1A8DN35-F1
#
_cell.length_a   1.000
_cell.length_b   1.000
_cell.length_c   1.000
_cell.angle_alpha   90.00
_cell.angle_beta   90.00
_cell.angle_gamma   90.00
#
_symmetry.space_group_name_H-M   'P 1'
#
loop_
_entity.id
_entity.type
_entity.pdbx_description
1 polymer ?
#
loop_
_entity_poly.entity_id
_entity_poly.type
_entity_poly.pdbx_seq_one_letter_code
_entity_poly.pdbx_strand_id
1 'polypeptide(L)'
;MLKATVSSVEEKDDEQEDEGEEELRDGGVPFFVNRGGLPVDTETWERMWRHAARIHPTGEALAKEIRGVSDLPKIPVPSVPTYQPTTTIPQRLEAIQKYIRELQYNHTGTQFFEIKKSRPLTALMDIAKEMTREALPIKCLEAVILAIYLTNNMPGVERFPLSFKSHFSGNH
;
A
#
# COMPACT_ATOMS: atom_id res chain seq x y z
N MET A 1 -24.14 6.58 57.06
CA MET A 1 -23.02 5.67 56.75
C MET A 1 -23.44 4.78 55.60
N LEU A 2 -23.11 5.17 54.36
CA LEU A 2 -23.32 4.35 53.16
C LEU A 2 -21.98 3.66 52.84
N LYS A 3 -21.96 2.32 52.85
CA LYS A 3 -20.86 1.52 52.33
C LYS A 3 -21.09 1.33 50.82
N ALA A 4 -20.23 1.93 50.01
CA ALA A 4 -20.13 1.60 48.60
C ALA A 4 -19.20 0.39 48.43
N THR A 5 -19.69 -0.66 47.81
CA THR A 5 -18.93 -1.84 47.43
C THR A 5 -18.30 -1.56 46.06
N VAL A 6 -16.98 -1.43 46.00
CA VAL A 6 -16.23 -1.36 44.74
C VAL A 6 -15.92 -2.80 44.34
N SER A 7 -16.56 -3.28 43.27
CA SER A 7 -16.16 -4.51 42.59
C SER A 7 -15.32 -4.13 41.38
N SER A 8 -14.05 -4.55 41.41
CA SER A 8 -13.10 -4.43 40.32
C SER A 8 -13.51 -5.37 39.19
N VAL A 9 -13.61 -4.86 37.96
CA VAL A 9 -13.63 -5.67 36.74
C VAL A 9 -12.55 -5.10 35.84
N GLU A 10 -11.44 -5.82 35.75
CA GLU A 10 -10.44 -5.65 34.71
C GLU A 10 -11.04 -6.15 33.40
N GLU A 11 -11.33 -5.25 32.47
CA GLU A 11 -11.63 -5.62 31.08
C GLU A 11 -10.32 -6.03 30.42
N LYS A 12 -10.19 -7.33 30.11
CA LYS A 12 -9.17 -7.85 29.22
C LYS A 12 -9.62 -7.57 27.78
N ASP A 13 -8.92 -6.65 27.13
CA ASP A 13 -8.90 -6.52 25.66
C ASP A 13 -8.17 -7.74 25.08
N ASP A 14 -8.91 -8.81 24.83
CA ASP A 14 -8.50 -9.88 23.93
C ASP A 14 -9.02 -9.53 22.52
N GLU A 15 -8.37 -8.58 21.84
CA GLU A 15 -8.49 -8.45 20.39
C GLU A 15 -7.82 -9.68 19.76
N GLN A 16 -8.64 -10.69 19.47
CA GLN A 16 -8.24 -11.83 18.64
C GLN A 16 -7.67 -11.32 17.32
N GLU A 17 -6.38 -11.55 17.15
CA GLU A 17 -5.67 -11.33 15.90
C GLU A 17 -6.35 -12.17 14.82
N ASP A 18 -6.88 -11.46 13.81
CA ASP A 18 -7.52 -11.98 12.60
C ASP A 18 -6.47 -12.69 11.73
N GLU A 19 -6.03 -13.86 12.20
CA GLU A 19 -5.18 -14.81 11.48
C GLU A 19 -6.05 -15.86 10.81
N GLY A 20 -6.57 -15.53 9.63
CA GLY A 20 -7.21 -16.53 8.77
C GLY A 20 -8.34 -15.95 7.95
N GLU A 21 -8.06 -15.85 6.65
CA GLU A 21 -9.05 -15.56 5.61
C GLU A 21 -9.55 -14.10 5.62
N GLU A 22 -8.99 -13.28 4.73
CA GLU A 22 -9.72 -12.13 4.19
C GLU A 22 -10.91 -12.65 3.34
N GLU A 23 -11.86 -13.32 4.00
CA GLU A 23 -13.17 -13.62 3.46
C GLU A 23 -13.97 -12.32 3.40
N LEU A 24 -14.02 -11.79 2.17
CA LEU A 24 -15.22 -11.20 1.56
C LEU A 24 -16.09 -10.37 2.51
N ARG A 25 -15.57 -9.20 2.89
CA ARG A 25 -16.42 -8.06 3.23
C ARG A 25 -16.30 -7.05 2.09
N ASP A 26 -17.44 -6.79 1.45
CA ASP A 26 -17.65 -6.05 0.21
C ASP A 26 -17.46 -6.83 -1.09
N GLY A 27 -18.45 -6.70 -1.99
CA GLY A 27 -18.52 -7.30 -3.33
C GLY A 27 -17.46 -6.81 -4.34
N GLY A 28 -16.27 -6.46 -3.85
CA GLY A 28 -15.11 -6.09 -4.64
C GLY A 28 -14.30 -7.30 -5.10
N VAL A 29 -13.57 -7.11 -6.21
CA VAL A 29 -12.57 -8.08 -6.67
C VAL A 29 -11.52 -8.28 -5.56
N PRO A 30 -11.28 -9.51 -5.07
CA PRO A 30 -10.33 -9.75 -3.99
C PRO A 30 -8.93 -9.34 -4.47
N PHE A 31 -8.27 -8.44 -3.76
CA PHE A 31 -6.85 -8.17 -3.99
C PHE A 31 -6.03 -8.80 -2.87
N PHE A 32 -4.84 -9.29 -3.20
CA PHE A 32 -3.96 -9.95 -2.25
C PHE A 32 -2.95 -8.95 -1.68
N VAL A 33 -2.41 -9.26 -0.50
CA VAL A 33 -1.30 -8.52 0.10
C VAL A 33 -0.07 -9.41 0.18
N ASN A 34 1.05 -8.93 -0.32
CA ASN A 34 2.36 -9.55 -0.13
C ASN A 34 2.84 -9.30 1.30
N ARG A 35 3.06 -10.38 2.06
CA ARG A 35 3.51 -10.32 3.46
C ARG A 35 4.94 -10.86 3.65
N GLY A 36 5.51 -11.49 2.61
CA GLY A 36 6.86 -12.09 2.65
C GLY A 36 8.00 -11.11 2.36
N GLY A 37 7.69 -9.85 2.02
CA GLY A 37 8.67 -8.87 1.59
C GLY A 37 9.12 -9.08 0.14
N LEU A 38 10.28 -8.53 -0.22
CA LEU A 38 10.85 -8.63 -1.56
C LEU A 38 12.24 -9.28 -1.52
N PRO A 39 12.59 -10.16 -2.48
CA PRO A 39 11.78 -10.62 -3.61
C PRO A 39 10.52 -11.40 -3.21
N VAL A 40 9.46 -11.30 -4.02
CA VAL A 40 8.17 -11.96 -3.75
C VAL A 40 8.38 -13.47 -3.68
N ASP A 41 7.86 -14.12 -2.64
CA ASP A 41 7.93 -15.56 -2.49
C ASP A 41 7.13 -16.30 -3.58
N THR A 42 7.46 -17.56 -3.82
CA THR A 42 6.85 -18.35 -4.91
C THR A 42 5.35 -18.48 -4.76
N GLU A 43 4.83 -18.63 -3.54
CA GLU A 43 3.39 -18.80 -3.31
C GLU A 43 2.62 -17.53 -3.68
N THR A 44 3.08 -16.38 -3.17
CA THR A 44 2.52 -15.07 -3.47
C THR A 44 2.64 -14.75 -4.97
N TRP A 45 3.78 -15.08 -5.58
CA TRP A 45 4.01 -14.88 -7.01
C TRP A 45 3.04 -15.69 -7.88
N GLU A 46 2.86 -16.98 -7.59
CA GLU A 46 1.90 -17.82 -8.33
C GLU A 46 0.46 -17.39 -8.08
N ARG A 47 0.14 -16.92 -6.87
CA ARG A 47 -1.20 -16.40 -6.54
C ARG A 47 -1.52 -15.14 -7.34
N MET A 48 -0.56 -14.22 -7.48
CA MET A 48 -0.70 -13.02 -8.30
C MET A 48 -1.01 -13.37 -9.76
N TRP A 49 -0.27 -14.31 -10.37
CA TRP A 49 -0.49 -14.71 -11.76
C TRP A 49 -1.82 -15.41 -11.98
N ARG A 50 -2.23 -16.31 -11.07
CA ARG A 50 -3.56 -16.94 -11.11
C ARG A 50 -4.68 -15.91 -11.04
N HIS A 51 -4.50 -14.88 -10.21
CA HIS A 51 -5.47 -13.78 -10.12
C HIS A 51 -5.56 -13.01 -11.44
N ALA A 52 -4.42 -12.59 -11.99
CA ALA A 52 -4.35 -11.84 -13.24
C ALA A 52 -5.00 -12.62 -14.40
N ALA A 53 -4.70 -13.92 -14.52
CA ALA A 53 -5.31 -14.79 -15.53
C ALA A 53 -6.84 -14.92 -15.35
N ARG A 54 -7.34 -14.93 -14.12
CA ARG A 54 -8.80 -15.00 -13.89
C ARG A 54 -9.54 -13.72 -14.32
N ILE A 55 -8.92 -12.54 -14.15
CA ILE A 55 -9.59 -11.25 -14.41
C ILE A 55 -9.36 -10.73 -15.83
N HIS A 56 -8.25 -11.10 -16.48
CA HIS A 56 -7.88 -10.58 -17.78
C HIS A 56 -8.62 -11.34 -18.90
N PRO A 57 -9.16 -10.65 -19.94
CA PRO A 57 -9.93 -11.31 -21.01
C PRO A 57 -9.16 -12.40 -21.77
N THR A 58 -7.83 -12.28 -21.86
CA THR A 58 -6.98 -13.28 -22.55
C THR A 58 -6.57 -14.45 -21.64
N GLY A 59 -6.93 -14.42 -20.36
CA GLY A 59 -6.71 -15.51 -19.43
C GLY A 59 -5.23 -15.87 -19.24
N GLU A 60 -4.96 -17.17 -19.25
CA GLU A 60 -3.62 -17.76 -19.14
C GLU A 60 -2.66 -17.36 -20.28
N ALA A 61 -3.17 -16.87 -21.41
CA ALA A 61 -2.31 -16.41 -22.51
C ALA A 61 -1.45 -15.21 -22.07
N LEU A 62 -1.98 -14.31 -21.23
CA LEU A 62 -1.25 -13.18 -20.67
C LEU A 62 0.00 -13.63 -19.89
N ALA A 63 -0.14 -14.66 -19.06
CA ALA A 63 0.97 -15.18 -18.27
C ALA A 63 2.05 -15.78 -19.18
N LYS A 64 1.67 -16.47 -20.26
CA LYS A 64 2.63 -17.03 -21.23
C LYS A 64 3.37 -15.96 -22.03
N GLU A 65 2.73 -14.82 -22.30
CA GLU A 65 3.34 -13.71 -23.03
C GLU A 65 4.35 -12.90 -22.21
N ILE A 66 4.28 -12.97 -20.88
CA ILE A 66 5.14 -12.16 -19.99
C ILE A 66 6.13 -13.03 -19.22
N ARG A 67 5.68 -14.17 -18.66
CA ARG A 67 6.52 -14.99 -17.78
C ARG A 67 7.63 -15.69 -18.56
N GLY A 68 8.87 -15.52 -18.11
CA GLY A 68 10.04 -16.18 -18.69
C GLY A 68 10.54 -15.55 -20.00
N VAL A 69 9.93 -14.44 -20.43
CA VAL A 69 10.38 -13.66 -21.59
C VAL A 69 11.68 -12.91 -21.24
N SER A 70 12.71 -13.10 -22.06
CA SER A 70 14.06 -12.58 -21.80
C SER A 70 14.26 -11.11 -22.20
N ASP A 71 13.40 -10.58 -23.06
CA ASP A 71 13.50 -9.26 -23.68
C ASP A 71 12.41 -8.28 -23.23
N LEU A 72 11.86 -8.48 -22.02
CA LEU A 72 10.94 -7.52 -21.42
C LEU A 72 11.59 -6.13 -21.32
N PRO A 73 10.84 -5.04 -21.60
CA PRO A 73 11.35 -3.69 -21.44
C PRO A 73 11.87 -3.45 -20.03
N LYS A 74 13.12 -2.98 -19.92
CA LYS A 74 13.64 -2.52 -18.63
C LYS A 74 12.92 -1.24 -18.22
N ILE A 75 12.22 -1.29 -17.09
CA ILE A 75 11.53 -0.12 -16.55
C ILE A 75 12.57 0.78 -15.87
N PRO A 76 12.68 2.07 -16.26
CA PRO A 76 13.59 3.00 -15.59
C PRO A 76 13.10 3.25 -14.16
N VAL A 77 14.02 3.14 -13.19
CA VAL A 77 13.71 3.42 -11.78
C VAL A 77 13.57 4.94 -11.61
N PRO A 78 12.39 5.45 -11.22
CA PRO A 78 12.21 6.88 -11.00
C PRO A 78 13.09 7.36 -9.84
N SER A 79 13.71 8.53 -10.01
CA SER A 79 14.57 9.10 -8.97
C SER A 79 13.71 9.82 -7.93
N VAL A 80 14.00 9.57 -6.64
CA VAL A 80 13.40 10.31 -5.54
C VAL A 80 13.67 11.81 -5.72
N PRO A 81 12.67 12.69 -5.65
CA PRO A 81 12.84 14.10 -5.96
C PRO A 81 13.75 14.80 -4.94
N THR A 82 14.70 15.58 -5.45
CA THR A 82 15.60 16.43 -4.66
C THR A 82 15.39 17.90 -5.02
N TYR A 83 15.54 18.79 -4.04
CA TYR A 83 15.17 20.20 -4.21
C TYR A 83 16.33 21.12 -3.90
N GLN A 84 16.41 22.23 -4.64
CA GLN A 84 17.24 23.34 -4.23
C GLN A 84 16.56 24.10 -3.08
N PRO A 85 17.31 24.78 -2.20
CA PRO A 85 16.72 25.59 -1.13
C PRO A 85 15.71 26.62 -1.64
N THR A 86 15.90 27.13 -2.86
CA THR A 86 15.03 28.10 -3.55
C THR A 86 13.74 27.51 -4.12
N THR A 87 13.63 26.19 -4.23
CA THR A 87 12.42 25.54 -4.76
C THR A 87 11.25 25.75 -3.79
N THR A 88 10.15 26.33 -4.29
CA THR A 88 8.95 26.65 -3.50
C THR A 88 8.20 25.38 -3.07
N ILE A 89 7.47 25.43 -1.96
CA ILE A 89 6.69 24.28 -1.47
C ILE A 89 5.74 23.70 -2.53
N PRO A 90 4.94 24.50 -3.28
CA PRO A 90 4.08 23.96 -4.35
C PRO A 90 4.86 23.17 -5.40
N GLN A 91 6.01 23.67 -5.86
CA GLN A 91 6.86 22.96 -6.84
C GLN A 91 7.41 21.64 -6.27
N ARG A 92 7.73 21.61 -4.97
CA ARG A 92 8.16 20.36 -4.31
C ARG A 92 7.03 19.34 -4.27
N LEU A 93 5.81 19.76 -3.90
CA LEU A 93 4.62 18.91 -3.87
C LEU A 93 4.26 18.39 -5.26
N GLU A 94 4.35 19.22 -6.30
CA GLU A 94 4.17 18.80 -7.70
C GLU A 94 5.17 17.72 -8.11
N ALA A 95 6.44 17.87 -7.73
CA ALA A 95 7.48 16.89 -8.00
C ALA A 95 7.24 15.57 -7.23
N ILE A 96 6.77 15.62 -5.97
CA ILE A 96 6.35 14.42 -5.21
C ILE A 96 5.21 13.72 -5.93
N GLN A 97 4.19 14.47 -6.34
CA GLN A 97 3.05 13.91 -7.03
C GLN A 97 3.44 13.30 -8.39
N LYS A 98 4.40 13.90 -9.10
CA LYS A 98 4.98 13.33 -10.32
C LYS A 98 5.68 12.01 -10.03
N TYR A 99 6.53 11.95 -9.01
CA TYR A 99 7.21 10.73 -8.58
C TYR A 99 6.22 9.60 -8.22
N ILE A 100 5.17 9.92 -7.45
CA ILE A 100 4.10 8.97 -7.11
C ILE A 100 3.39 8.44 -8.37
N ARG A 101 3.16 9.29 -9.38
CA ARG A 101 2.56 8.86 -10.66
C ARG A 101 3.50 7.97 -11.47
N GLU A 102 4.81 8.22 -11.43
CA GLU A 102 5.81 7.41 -12.14
C GLU A 102 5.91 5.99 -11.61
N LEU A 103 5.59 5.77 -10.31
CA LEU A 103 5.45 4.42 -9.74
C LEU A 103 4.24 3.65 -10.30
N GLN A 104 3.26 4.35 -10.88
CA GLN A 104 2.00 3.82 -11.40
C GLN A 104 1.04 3.29 -10.32
N TYR A 105 -0.25 3.34 -10.65
CA TYR A 105 -1.29 2.75 -9.80
C TYR A 105 -1.28 1.22 -9.98
N ASN A 106 -1.28 0.48 -8.87
CA ASN A 106 -1.21 -0.97 -8.90
C ASN A 106 -2.55 -1.61 -9.29
N HIS A 107 -2.58 -2.15 -10.51
CA HIS A 107 -3.70 -2.90 -11.09
C HIS A 107 -3.46 -4.42 -11.18
N THR A 108 -2.39 -4.94 -10.57
CA THR A 108 -2.03 -6.38 -10.66
C THR A 108 -2.96 -7.28 -9.83
N GLY A 109 -3.74 -6.69 -8.92
CA GLY A 109 -4.53 -7.43 -7.93
C GLY A 109 -3.70 -7.95 -6.75
N THR A 110 -2.40 -7.62 -6.67
CA THR A 110 -1.55 -7.94 -5.52
C THR A 110 -0.82 -6.68 -5.04
N GLN A 111 -1.09 -6.24 -3.82
CA GLN A 111 -0.38 -5.16 -3.14
C GLN A 111 1.00 -5.65 -2.70
N PHE A 112 2.05 -4.91 -3.03
CA PHE A 112 3.43 -5.35 -2.81
C PHE A 112 3.98 -4.97 -1.43
N PHE A 113 3.49 -3.88 -0.84
CA PHE A 113 3.95 -3.39 0.46
C PHE A 113 2.80 -3.47 1.48
N GLU A 114 2.93 -4.31 2.50
CA GLU A 114 1.93 -4.42 3.57
C GLU A 114 1.92 -3.14 4.42
N ILE A 115 0.77 -2.47 4.51
CA ILE A 115 0.58 -1.30 5.38
C ILE A 115 -0.43 -1.62 6.48
N LYS A 116 0.08 -1.85 7.69
CA LYS A 116 -0.75 -1.93 8.90
C LYS A 116 -0.87 -0.55 9.55
N LYS A 117 -2.06 0.04 9.51
CA LYS A 117 -2.32 1.43 9.99
C LYS A 117 -1.99 1.66 11.47
N SER A 118 -2.03 0.61 12.29
CA SER A 118 -1.70 0.65 13.72
C SER A 118 -0.19 0.68 14.00
N ARG A 119 0.67 0.44 13.00
CA ARG A 119 2.12 0.46 13.20
C ARG A 119 2.60 1.88 13.55
N PRO A 120 3.65 2.00 14.40
CA PRO A 120 4.29 3.28 14.66
C PRO A 120 4.76 3.96 13.38
N LEU A 121 4.76 5.30 13.39
CA LEU A 121 5.16 6.09 12.22
C LEU A 121 6.56 5.73 11.72
N THR A 122 7.50 5.45 12.61
CA THR A 122 8.87 5.03 12.25
C THR A 122 8.87 3.79 11.37
N ALA A 123 8.11 2.76 11.74
CA ALA A 123 7.98 1.53 10.94
C ALA A 123 7.30 1.81 9.59
N LEU A 124 6.33 2.73 9.53
CA LEU A 124 5.71 3.15 8.26
C LEU A 124 6.71 3.90 7.36
N MET A 125 7.64 4.67 7.94
CA MET A 125 8.70 5.34 7.17
C MET A 125 9.73 4.36 6.61
N ASP A 126 10.03 3.26 7.33
CA ASP A 126 10.89 2.20 6.81
C ASP A 126 10.28 1.53 5.58
N ILE A 127 8.96 1.28 5.60
CA ILE A 127 8.24 0.74 4.44
C ILE A 127 8.25 1.76 3.29
N ALA A 128 8.01 3.05 3.55
CA ALA A 128 8.11 4.08 2.51
C ALA A 128 9.51 4.13 1.85
N LYS A 129 10.56 3.97 2.66
CA LYS A 129 11.93 3.90 2.16
C LYS A 129 12.15 2.66 1.27
N GLU A 130 11.58 1.52 1.64
CA GLU A 130 11.57 0.32 0.80
C GLU A 130 10.83 0.56 -0.52
N MET A 131 9.67 1.22 -0.51
CA MET A 131 8.95 1.60 -1.75
C MET A 131 9.84 2.41 -2.70
N THR A 132 10.63 3.36 -2.18
CA THR A 132 11.54 4.15 -3.02
C THR A 132 12.71 3.36 -3.62
N ARG A 133 13.12 2.26 -2.96
CA ARG A 133 14.21 1.39 -3.41
C ARG A 133 13.72 0.41 -4.46
N GLU A 134 12.58 -0.21 -4.21
CA GLU A 134 12.03 -1.29 -5.02
C GLU A 134 11.19 -0.78 -6.21
N ALA A 135 10.67 0.45 -6.09
CA ALA A 135 10.00 1.19 -7.16
C ALA A 135 8.88 0.40 -7.89
N LEU A 136 8.09 -0.36 -7.12
CA LEU A 136 6.95 -1.10 -7.63
C LEU A 136 5.65 -0.26 -7.61
N PRO A 137 4.63 -0.62 -8.40
CA PRO A 137 3.33 0.04 -8.37
C PRO A 137 2.65 0.01 -7.01
N ILE A 138 1.96 1.11 -6.68
CA ILE A 138 1.34 1.34 -5.37
C ILE A 138 -0.16 1.65 -5.47
N LYS A 139 -0.90 1.51 -4.36
CA LYS A 139 -2.30 1.93 -4.19
C LYS A 139 -2.41 3.16 -3.29
N CYS A 140 -3.65 3.54 -2.96
CA CYS A 140 -3.96 4.77 -2.22
C CYS A 140 -3.30 4.83 -0.83
N LEU A 141 -3.33 3.75 -0.05
CA LEU A 141 -2.76 3.77 1.30
C LEU A 141 -1.23 3.84 1.28
N GLU A 142 -0.59 3.09 0.39
CA GLU A 142 0.87 3.16 0.17
C GLU A 142 1.28 4.58 -0.26
N ALA A 143 0.54 5.20 -1.17
CA ALA A 143 0.78 6.57 -1.62
C ALA A 143 0.66 7.60 -0.48
N VAL A 144 -0.27 7.42 0.47
CA VAL A 144 -0.37 8.28 1.66
C VAL A 144 0.90 8.18 2.51
N ILE A 145 1.35 6.96 2.81
CA ILE A 145 2.56 6.73 3.62
C ILE A 145 3.81 7.27 2.93
N LEU A 146 3.93 7.05 1.61
CA LEU A 146 5.02 7.56 0.80
C LEU A 146 5.02 9.10 0.75
N ALA A 147 3.85 9.74 0.62
CA ALA A 147 3.75 11.19 0.65
C ALA A 147 4.19 11.78 1.99
N ILE A 148 3.81 11.16 3.12
CA ILE A 148 4.26 11.56 4.47
C ILE A 148 5.79 11.49 4.54
N TYR A 149 6.38 10.39 4.07
CA TYR A 149 7.83 10.20 4.04
C TYR A 149 8.55 11.30 3.23
N LEU A 150 8.07 11.57 2.01
CA LEU A 150 8.69 12.54 1.10
C LEU A 150 8.53 14.00 1.53
N THR A 151 7.55 14.29 2.39
CA THR A 151 7.27 15.65 2.90
C THR A 151 7.80 15.90 4.31
N ASN A 152 8.42 14.90 4.97
CA ASN A 152 8.93 15.04 6.35
C ASN A 152 9.88 16.22 6.55
N ASN A 153 10.65 16.59 5.53
CA ASN A 153 11.62 17.68 5.60
C ASN A 153 11.10 19.00 4.99
N MET A 154 9.78 19.23 5.02
CA MET A 154 9.13 20.46 4.54
C MET A 154 8.47 21.20 5.72
N PRO A 155 9.22 22.08 6.42
CA PRO A 155 8.66 22.90 7.49
C PRO A 155 7.46 23.71 7.00
N GLY A 156 6.41 23.80 7.82
CA GLY A 156 5.17 24.51 7.49
C GLY A 156 4.19 23.72 6.61
N VAL A 157 4.50 22.47 6.27
CA VAL A 157 3.56 21.56 5.58
C VAL A 157 2.95 20.58 6.59
N GLU A 158 1.73 20.89 7.02
CA GLU A 158 0.92 19.99 7.84
C GLU A 158 0.31 18.88 6.98
N ARG A 159 0.23 17.66 7.53
CA ARG A 159 -0.23 16.47 6.80
C ARG A 159 -1.23 15.72 7.66
N PHE A 160 -2.38 15.43 7.07
CA PHE A 160 -3.43 14.64 7.70
C PHE A 160 -4.09 13.75 6.64
N PRO A 161 -4.40 12.49 6.95
CA PRO A 161 -5.04 11.58 6.00
C PRO A 161 -6.51 11.96 5.82
N LEU A 162 -7.00 11.84 4.58
CA LEU A 162 -8.42 11.91 4.27
C LEU A 162 -8.89 10.54 3.80
N SER A 163 -9.95 10.02 4.43
CA SER A 163 -10.55 8.73 4.10
C SER A 163 -11.95 8.93 3.55
N PHE A 164 -12.28 8.19 2.50
CA PHE A 164 -13.60 8.22 1.87
C PHE A 164 -14.16 6.79 1.87
N LYS A 165 -15.41 6.64 2.32
CA LYS A 165 -16.23 5.46 2.08
C LYS A 165 -17.32 5.86 1.09
N SER A 166 -17.43 5.16 -0.03
CA SER A 166 -18.28 5.54 -1.16
C SER A 166 -19.07 4.36 -1.67
N HIS A 167 -20.30 4.57 -2.11
CA HIS A 167 -21.12 3.52 -2.72
C HIS A 167 -21.21 3.70 -4.23
N PHE A 168 -20.97 2.64 -4.99
CA PHE A 168 -21.15 2.63 -6.44
C PHE A 168 -21.62 1.26 -6.94
N SER A 169 -22.70 1.24 -7.71
CA SER A 169 -23.21 0.04 -8.39
C SER A 169 -23.38 -1.19 -7.49
N GLY A 170 -23.85 -1.01 -6.25
CA GLY A 170 -24.10 -2.09 -5.30
C GLY A 170 -22.90 -2.50 -4.44
N ASN A 171 -21.76 -1.81 -4.54
CA ASN A 171 -20.57 -2.02 -3.71
C ASN A 171 -20.30 -0.80 -2.82
N HIS A 172 -19.83 -1.01 -1.59
CA HIS A 172 -19.55 0.03 -0.58
C HIS A 172 -18.06 0.33 -0.35
#